data_AF-A0A943GNK0-F1
#
_entry.id   AF-A0A943GNK0-F1
#
_cell.length_a   1.000
_cell.length_b   1.000
_cell.length_c   1.000
_cell.angle_alpha   90.00
_cell.angle_beta   90.00
_cell.angle_gamma   90.00
#
_symmetry.space_group_name_H-M   'P 1'
#
loop_
_entity.id
_entity.type
_entity.pdbx_description
1 polymer ?
#
loop_
_entity_poly.entity_id
_entity_poly.type
_entity_poly.pdbx_seq_one_letter_code
_entity_poly.pdbx_strand_id
1 'polypeptide(L)'
;MDIFRFIRSNAIKAYLKKINYSFSTPEAAYLIWQSQEIPLKEKFKAWEEVIAHLPNDSMPERMNMMEIKSVHDFLKEYMYIQNKWIEKFNCPVHEVYSYQYHVRVYSNGKWEYLKKKNYEPVYSSLAECKRYLIDEINEYSNANEIYDIYGITVRRHSLKNSNHIIVAHMNAKLEILSIAINDSIPDNEQKILSAFEGMWFDIPTPFKSGDILCKGHFYADTEEAKREEMEPFILCRINTWNTDKKRNFLLQDGDITDMGFSAFYLEKDGDNPQFCWNHGEYYLDLEYYEIDFGR
;
A
#
# COMPACT_ATOMS: atom_id res chain seq x y z
N MET A 1 -13.48 -10.59 14.13
CA MET A 1 -12.72 -10.22 12.92
C MET A 1 -11.27 -10.69 13.05
N ASP A 2 -10.66 -11.19 11.98
CA ASP A 2 -9.23 -11.51 11.94
C ASP A 2 -8.43 -10.33 11.35
N ILE A 3 -7.88 -9.46 12.22
CA ILE A 3 -7.03 -8.31 11.80
C ILE A 3 -5.74 -8.78 11.14
N PHE A 4 -5.22 -9.95 11.51
CA PHE A 4 -3.94 -10.44 10.98
C PHE A 4 -3.96 -10.60 9.47
N ARG A 5 -5.14 -10.78 8.83
CA ARG A 5 -5.25 -10.89 7.37
C ARG A 5 -4.77 -9.64 6.62
N PHE A 6 -4.74 -8.48 7.28
CA PHE A 6 -4.29 -7.21 6.69
C PHE A 6 -2.77 -7.02 6.79
N ILE A 7 -2.07 -7.88 7.53
CA ILE A 7 -0.61 -7.89 7.60
C ILE A 7 -0.10 -8.82 6.50
N ARG A 8 0.73 -8.28 5.63
CA ARG A 8 1.31 -9.04 4.51
C ARG A 8 2.28 -10.11 5.03
N SER A 9 3.25 -9.70 5.85
CA SER A 9 4.33 -10.54 6.39
C SER A 9 3.81 -11.75 7.17
N ASN A 10 4.15 -12.95 6.72
CA ASN A 10 3.84 -14.20 7.41
C ASN A 10 4.66 -14.34 8.69
N ALA A 11 5.95 -13.96 8.70
CA ALA A 11 6.74 -13.95 9.93
C ALA A 11 6.15 -13.05 11.00
N ILE A 12 5.75 -11.82 10.66
CA ILE A 12 5.13 -10.90 11.62
C ILE A 12 3.77 -11.45 12.09
N LYS A 13 2.92 -11.95 11.18
CA LYS A 13 1.64 -12.59 11.57
C LYS A 13 1.87 -13.74 12.55
N ALA A 14 2.78 -14.64 12.25
CA ALA A 14 3.08 -15.80 13.09
C ALA A 14 3.62 -15.36 14.47
N TYR A 15 4.48 -14.36 14.50
CA TYR A 15 5.04 -13.81 15.73
C TYR A 15 3.98 -13.12 16.60
N LEU A 16 3.19 -12.22 16.03
CA LEU A 16 2.14 -11.51 16.75
C LEU A 16 1.09 -12.48 17.31
N LYS A 17 0.72 -13.53 16.55
CA LYS A 17 -0.13 -14.63 17.05
C LYS A 17 0.54 -15.39 18.21
N LYS A 18 1.83 -15.71 18.09
CA LYS A 18 2.59 -16.42 19.14
C LYS A 18 2.62 -15.66 20.45
N ILE A 19 2.72 -14.33 20.41
CA ILE A 19 2.72 -13.48 21.62
C ILE A 19 1.31 -13.08 22.08
N ASN A 20 0.25 -13.59 21.43
CA ASN A 20 -1.14 -13.20 21.67
C ASN A 20 -1.37 -11.69 21.61
N TYR A 21 -0.76 -11.02 20.63
CA TYR A 21 -0.90 -9.59 20.45
C TYR A 21 -2.35 -9.21 20.13
N SER A 22 -2.88 -8.21 20.84
CA SER A 22 -4.21 -7.66 20.60
C SER A 22 -4.08 -6.24 20.07
N PHE A 23 -4.67 -5.99 18.91
CA PHE A 23 -4.69 -4.67 18.31
C PHE A 23 -5.74 -3.79 19.00
N SER A 24 -5.37 -2.53 19.23
CA SER A 24 -6.30 -1.44 19.53
C SER A 24 -7.14 -1.07 18.30
N THR A 25 -8.20 -0.29 18.52
CA THR A 25 -9.08 0.19 17.45
C THR A 25 -8.34 1.04 16.41
N PRO A 26 -7.46 2.00 16.80
CA PRO A 26 -6.61 2.72 15.84
C PRO A 26 -5.65 1.81 15.06
N GLU A 27 -4.98 0.86 15.71
CA GLU A 27 -4.05 -0.07 15.04
C GLU A 27 -4.78 -0.94 14.01
N ALA A 28 -5.94 -1.48 14.37
CA ALA A 28 -6.80 -2.24 13.47
C ALA A 28 -7.21 -1.41 12.25
N ALA A 29 -7.68 -0.18 12.48
CA ALA A 29 -8.08 0.75 11.42
C ALA A 29 -6.92 1.04 10.46
N TYR A 30 -5.73 1.30 11.01
CA TYR A 30 -4.51 1.62 10.27
C TYR A 30 -4.01 0.44 9.43
N LEU A 31 -3.99 -0.78 9.99
CA LEU A 31 -3.59 -1.98 9.26
C LEU A 31 -4.51 -2.24 8.04
N ILE A 32 -5.82 -2.04 8.21
CA ILE A 32 -6.78 -2.14 7.09
C ILE A 32 -6.48 -1.10 6.01
N TRP A 33 -6.20 0.15 6.42
CA TRP A 33 -5.86 1.23 5.49
C TRP A 33 -4.60 0.91 4.67
N GLN A 34 -3.52 0.50 5.35
CA GLN A 34 -2.22 0.19 4.76
C GLN A 34 -2.23 -1.01 3.81
N SER A 35 -3.16 -1.95 4.00
CA SER A 35 -3.19 -3.17 3.20
C SER A 35 -3.33 -2.90 1.70
N GLN A 36 -2.32 -3.20 0.90
CA GLN A 36 -2.31 -2.79 -0.52
C GLN A 36 -3.05 -3.75 -1.45
N GLU A 37 -3.20 -5.01 -1.05
CA GLU A 37 -3.76 -6.07 -1.90
C GLU A 37 -5.26 -6.28 -1.71
N ILE A 38 -5.81 -5.75 -0.61
CA ILE A 38 -7.21 -5.95 -0.25
C ILE A 38 -8.08 -4.92 -0.97
N PRO A 39 -9.13 -5.35 -1.71
CA PRO A 39 -10.06 -4.43 -2.33
C PRO A 39 -10.68 -3.44 -1.35
N LEU A 40 -10.83 -2.19 -1.77
CA LEU A 40 -11.37 -1.10 -0.95
C LEU A 40 -12.78 -1.42 -0.40
N LYS A 41 -13.60 -2.15 -1.17
CA LYS A 41 -14.90 -2.64 -0.71
C LYS A 41 -14.78 -3.62 0.46
N GLU A 42 -13.75 -4.44 0.50
CA GLU A 42 -13.46 -5.34 1.62
C GLU A 42 -12.86 -4.59 2.81
N LYS A 43 -12.05 -3.55 2.56
CA LYS A 43 -11.60 -2.62 3.61
C LYS A 43 -12.79 -1.94 4.29
N PHE A 44 -13.80 -1.49 3.55
CA PHE A 44 -15.03 -0.92 4.13
C PHE A 44 -15.73 -1.90 5.07
N LYS A 45 -15.94 -3.14 4.64
CA LYS A 45 -16.52 -4.19 5.51
C LYS A 45 -15.69 -4.42 6.76
N ALA A 46 -14.36 -4.39 6.63
CA ALA A 46 -13.47 -4.57 7.76
C ALA A 46 -13.56 -3.40 8.76
N TRP A 47 -13.66 -2.16 8.28
CA TRP A 47 -13.90 -1.01 9.15
C TRP A 47 -15.30 -1.04 9.79
N GLU A 48 -16.33 -1.53 9.10
CA GLU A 48 -17.64 -1.81 9.69
C GLU A 48 -17.55 -2.86 10.82
N GLU A 49 -16.77 -3.92 10.62
CA GLU A 49 -16.47 -4.92 11.66
C GLU A 49 -15.68 -4.32 12.83
N VAL A 50 -14.72 -3.41 12.59
CA VAL A 50 -14.03 -2.64 13.64
C VAL A 50 -15.05 -1.89 14.48
N ILE A 51 -15.92 -1.10 13.84
CA ILE A 51 -16.94 -0.29 14.51
C ILE A 51 -17.92 -1.15 15.33
N ALA A 52 -18.25 -2.34 14.84
CA ALA A 52 -19.22 -3.23 15.48
C ALA A 52 -18.65 -4.02 16.66
N HIS A 53 -17.34 -4.30 16.67
CA HIS A 53 -16.76 -5.29 17.58
C HIS A 53 -15.59 -4.80 18.44
N LEU A 54 -14.90 -3.73 18.05
CA LEU A 54 -13.85 -3.12 18.87
C LEU A 54 -14.43 -1.94 19.67
N PRO A 55 -13.87 -1.63 20.86
CA PRO A 55 -14.29 -0.46 21.63
C PRO A 55 -13.99 0.81 20.85
N ASN A 56 -14.84 1.83 20.97
CA ASN A 56 -14.49 3.14 20.43
C ASN A 56 -13.29 3.70 21.18
N ASP A 57 -12.43 4.42 20.47
CA ASP A 57 -11.21 5.01 21.00
C ASP A 57 -11.01 6.41 20.41
N SER A 58 -9.97 7.10 20.85
CA SER A 58 -9.56 8.43 20.40
C SER A 58 -8.06 8.45 20.10
N MET A 59 -7.63 9.42 19.30
CA MET A 59 -6.23 9.74 19.12
C MET A 59 -6.00 11.24 19.30
N PRO A 60 -4.96 11.65 20.04
CA PRO A 60 -4.62 13.06 20.19
C PRO A 60 -4.16 13.65 18.85
N GLU A 61 -4.15 14.97 18.76
CA GLU A 61 -3.51 15.70 17.67
C GLU A 61 -2.02 15.33 17.58
N ARG A 62 -1.51 15.26 16.34
CA ARG A 62 -0.10 15.00 16.00
C ARG A 62 0.33 15.93 14.87
N MET A 63 1.63 16.01 14.58
CA MET A 63 2.20 16.92 13.56
C MET A 63 1.45 16.91 12.22
N ASN A 64 1.00 15.74 11.75
CA ASN A 64 0.33 15.54 10.46
C ASN A 64 -1.11 14.99 10.59
N MET A 65 -1.73 15.08 11.78
CA MET A 65 -3.05 14.50 12.04
C MET A 65 -3.84 15.35 13.02
N MET A 66 -5.08 15.69 12.66
CA MET A 66 -6.01 16.33 13.59
C MET A 66 -6.37 15.38 14.75
N GLU A 67 -6.78 15.94 15.88
CA GLU A 67 -7.37 15.14 16.97
C GLU A 67 -8.55 14.31 16.44
N ILE A 68 -8.50 12.99 16.69
CA ILE A 68 -9.59 12.05 16.41
C ILE A 68 -10.29 11.75 17.72
N LYS A 69 -11.45 12.38 17.96
CA LYS A 69 -12.23 12.19 19.19
C LYS A 69 -12.94 10.83 19.27
N SER A 70 -13.21 10.24 18.12
CA SER A 70 -13.95 8.99 17.95
C SER A 70 -13.44 8.31 16.69
N VAL A 71 -12.66 7.24 16.85
CA VAL A 71 -12.15 6.46 15.71
C VAL A 71 -13.32 5.88 14.91
N HIS A 72 -14.42 5.51 15.56
CA HIS A 72 -15.61 5.01 14.87
C HIS A 72 -16.24 6.06 13.93
N ASP A 73 -16.33 7.31 14.36
CA ASP A 73 -16.92 8.36 13.52
C ASP A 73 -15.95 8.82 12.43
N PHE A 74 -14.66 8.87 12.74
CA PHE A 74 -13.60 9.06 11.75
C PHE A 74 -13.68 8.02 10.62
N LEU A 75 -13.83 6.74 10.96
CA LEU A 75 -13.94 5.66 9.96
C LEU A 75 -15.20 5.81 9.09
N LYS A 76 -16.35 6.19 9.67
CA LYS A 76 -17.58 6.44 8.91
C LYS A 76 -17.40 7.59 7.92
N GLU A 77 -16.77 8.68 8.35
CA GLU A 77 -16.51 9.84 7.50
C GLU A 77 -15.51 9.52 6.38
N TYR A 78 -14.42 8.82 6.71
CA TYR A 78 -13.45 8.34 5.72
C TYR A 78 -14.11 7.46 4.65
N MET A 79 -14.90 6.46 5.07
CA MET A 79 -15.64 5.59 4.14
C MET A 79 -16.67 6.37 3.30
N TYR A 80 -17.33 7.36 3.87
CA TYR A 80 -18.28 8.21 3.15
C TYR A 80 -17.59 9.00 2.03
N ILE A 81 -16.45 9.65 2.31
CA ILE A 81 -15.68 10.41 1.32
C ILE A 81 -15.18 9.50 0.20
N GLN A 82 -14.62 8.34 0.56
CA GLN A 82 -14.13 7.36 -0.41
C GLN A 82 -15.27 6.81 -1.31
N ASN A 83 -16.43 6.50 -0.75
CA ASN A 83 -17.61 6.07 -1.53
C ASN A 83 -18.08 7.15 -2.51
N LYS A 84 -18.15 8.41 -2.07
CA LYS A 84 -18.47 9.55 -2.94
C LYS A 84 -17.52 9.64 -4.14
N TRP A 85 -16.24 9.33 -3.96
CA TRP A 85 -15.27 9.30 -5.06
C TRP A 85 -15.46 8.10 -5.98
N ILE A 86 -15.77 6.93 -5.44
CA ILE A 86 -16.11 5.72 -6.23
C ILE A 86 -17.35 6.00 -7.09
N GLU A 87 -18.39 6.61 -6.53
CA GLU A 87 -19.60 6.99 -7.28
C GLU A 87 -19.27 7.95 -8.42
N LYS A 88 -18.46 8.99 -8.15
CA LYS A 88 -17.98 9.91 -9.19
C LYS A 88 -17.16 9.19 -10.27
N PHE A 89 -16.28 8.27 -9.87
CA PHE A 89 -15.45 7.50 -10.80
C PHE A 89 -16.28 6.64 -11.76
N ASN A 90 -17.40 6.10 -11.29
CA ASN A 90 -18.31 5.27 -12.08
C ASN A 90 -19.33 6.09 -12.91
N CYS A 91 -19.38 7.42 -12.78
CA CYS A 91 -20.35 8.27 -13.47
C CYS A 91 -19.90 8.62 -14.91
N PRO A 92 -20.69 8.31 -15.96
CA PRO A 92 -20.25 8.40 -17.36
C PRO A 92 -20.45 9.78 -18.04
N VAL A 93 -20.71 10.86 -17.31
CA VAL A 93 -21.20 12.12 -17.91
C VAL A 93 -20.07 13.07 -18.30
N HIS A 94 -19.77 13.19 -19.61
CA HIS A 94 -18.72 14.06 -20.19
C HIS A 94 -17.30 13.77 -19.69
N GLU A 95 -17.00 12.49 -19.49
CA GLU A 95 -15.71 12.04 -18.99
C GLU A 95 -15.14 10.99 -19.96
N VAL A 96 -13.82 10.85 -19.96
CA VAL A 96 -13.12 9.78 -20.68
C VAL A 96 -12.22 9.01 -19.73
N TYR A 97 -11.95 7.77 -20.07
CA TYR A 97 -11.12 6.87 -19.26
C TYR A 97 -9.84 6.52 -20.00
N SER A 98 -8.76 6.34 -19.26
CA SER A 98 -7.49 5.80 -19.76
C SER A 98 -6.94 4.87 -18.71
N TYR A 99 -6.07 3.94 -19.09
CA TYR A 99 -5.39 3.09 -18.13
C TYR A 99 -3.90 3.02 -18.40
N GLN A 100 -3.19 2.61 -17.37
CA GLN A 100 -1.81 2.19 -17.38
C GLN A 100 -1.75 0.88 -16.60
N TYR A 101 -0.93 -0.06 -17.04
CA TYR A 101 -0.59 -1.21 -16.23
C TYR A 101 0.90 -1.49 -16.28
N HIS A 102 1.35 -2.22 -15.26
CA HIS A 102 2.71 -2.68 -15.09
C HIS A 102 2.73 -4.20 -15.15
N VAL A 103 3.66 -4.72 -15.93
CA VAL A 103 3.85 -6.14 -16.13
C VAL A 103 5.32 -6.47 -15.91
N ARG A 104 5.57 -7.65 -15.37
CA ARG A 104 6.91 -8.25 -15.28
C ARG A 104 6.84 -9.69 -15.73
N VAL A 105 7.96 -10.21 -16.18
CA VAL A 105 8.11 -11.59 -16.62
C VAL A 105 9.15 -12.28 -15.77
N TYR A 106 8.89 -13.52 -15.37
CA TYR A 106 9.88 -14.34 -14.68
C TYR A 106 10.75 -15.06 -15.71
N SER A 107 12.03 -14.71 -15.73
CA SER A 107 13.02 -15.12 -16.72
C SER A 107 14.36 -15.33 -16.02
N ASN A 108 15.06 -16.42 -16.32
CA ASN A 108 16.39 -16.72 -15.78
C ASN A 108 16.49 -16.66 -14.24
N GLY A 109 15.45 -17.14 -13.53
CA GLY A 109 15.44 -17.20 -12.07
C GLY A 109 15.15 -15.86 -11.38
N LYS A 110 14.77 -14.81 -12.12
CA LYS A 110 14.46 -13.49 -11.58
C LYS A 110 13.27 -12.85 -12.29
N TRP A 111 12.67 -11.84 -11.65
CA TRP A 111 11.67 -11.00 -12.29
C TRP A 111 12.34 -9.92 -13.14
N GLU A 112 11.88 -9.76 -14.37
CA GLU A 112 12.30 -8.72 -15.29
C GLU A 112 11.10 -7.81 -15.57
N TYR A 113 11.22 -6.53 -15.21
CA TYR A 113 10.15 -5.55 -15.38
C TYR A 113 9.98 -5.21 -16.86
N LEU A 114 8.78 -5.43 -17.38
CA LEU A 114 8.44 -5.15 -18.75
C LEU A 114 7.84 -3.74 -18.88
N LYS A 115 7.92 -3.24 -20.12
CA LYS A 115 7.55 -1.88 -20.49
C LYS A 115 6.13 -1.51 -20.05
N LYS A 116 6.00 -0.31 -19.47
CA LYS A 116 4.74 0.40 -19.19
C LYS A 116 3.96 0.62 -20.48
N LYS A 117 2.71 0.13 -20.56
CA LYS A 117 1.77 0.63 -21.58
C LYS A 117 1.15 1.92 -21.05
N ASN A 118 1.43 3.03 -21.73
CA ASN A 118 1.03 4.37 -21.31
C ASN A 118 -0.45 4.62 -21.57
N TYR A 119 -0.98 5.70 -20.96
CA TYR A 119 -2.33 6.26 -21.11
C TYR A 119 -2.67 6.75 -22.54
N GLU A 120 -2.25 6.06 -23.58
CA GLU A 120 -2.44 6.48 -24.97
C GLU A 120 -3.88 6.26 -25.45
N PRO A 121 -4.52 5.11 -25.19
CA PRO A 121 -5.93 4.94 -25.54
C PRO A 121 -6.83 5.67 -24.54
N VAL A 122 -7.78 6.44 -25.08
CA VAL A 122 -8.88 7.04 -24.33
C VAL A 122 -10.21 6.39 -24.72
N TYR A 123 -11.02 6.09 -23.71
CA TYR A 123 -12.27 5.36 -23.85
C TYR A 123 -13.44 6.20 -23.37
N SER A 124 -14.57 6.07 -24.05
CA SER A 124 -15.78 6.85 -23.79
C SER A 124 -16.53 6.41 -22.53
N SER A 125 -16.21 5.21 -22.01
CA SER A 125 -16.82 4.66 -20.80
C SER A 125 -15.84 3.78 -20.03
N LEU A 126 -16.09 3.63 -18.73
CA LEU A 126 -15.32 2.70 -17.88
C LEU A 126 -15.47 1.25 -18.34
N ALA A 127 -16.64 0.85 -18.83
CA ALA A 127 -16.88 -0.52 -19.30
C ALA A 127 -16.04 -0.84 -20.54
N GLU A 128 -15.97 0.09 -21.49
CA GLU A 128 -15.12 -0.04 -22.68
C GLU A 128 -13.63 -0.10 -22.29
N CYS A 129 -13.20 0.81 -21.42
CA CYS A 129 -11.85 0.85 -20.87
C CYS A 129 -11.44 -0.48 -20.23
N LYS A 130 -12.31 -1.03 -19.35
CA LYS A 130 -12.06 -2.32 -18.69
C LYS A 130 -12.02 -3.49 -19.67
N ARG A 131 -12.85 -3.48 -20.72
CA ARG A 131 -12.85 -4.55 -21.73
C ARG A 131 -11.51 -4.64 -22.46
N TYR A 132 -11.00 -3.52 -22.97
CA TYR A 132 -9.70 -3.49 -23.64
C TYR A 132 -8.55 -3.88 -22.71
N LEU A 133 -8.60 -3.41 -21.46
CA LEU A 133 -7.62 -3.82 -20.46
C LEU A 133 -7.66 -5.34 -20.20
N ILE A 134 -8.84 -5.96 -20.10
CA ILE A 134 -8.98 -7.41 -19.96
C ILE A 134 -8.38 -8.15 -21.17
N ASP A 135 -8.68 -7.68 -22.38
CA ASP A 135 -8.16 -8.30 -23.61
C ASP A 135 -6.61 -8.29 -23.60
N GLU A 136 -5.99 -7.18 -23.22
CA GLU A 136 -4.53 -7.07 -23.11
C GLU A 136 -3.94 -7.92 -21.98
N ILE A 137 -4.60 -7.98 -20.82
CA ILE A 137 -4.19 -8.85 -19.70
C ILE A 137 -4.23 -10.33 -20.10
N ASN A 138 -5.24 -10.72 -20.88
CA ASN A 138 -5.40 -12.09 -21.37
C ASN A 138 -4.32 -12.47 -22.40
N GLU A 139 -3.76 -11.53 -23.15
CA GLU A 139 -2.64 -11.80 -24.06
C GLU A 139 -1.42 -12.34 -23.30
N TYR A 140 -1.10 -11.78 -22.12
CA TYR A 140 -0.01 -12.26 -21.27
C TYR A 140 -0.30 -13.63 -20.64
N SER A 141 -1.56 -13.90 -20.32
CA SER A 141 -1.98 -15.18 -19.74
C SER A 141 -1.82 -16.36 -20.71
N ASN A 142 -1.79 -16.08 -22.02
CA ASN A 142 -1.64 -17.07 -23.09
C ASN A 142 -0.18 -17.26 -23.56
N ALA A 143 0.78 -16.60 -22.92
CA ALA A 143 2.19 -16.71 -23.27
C ALA A 143 2.85 -17.94 -22.61
N ASN A 144 3.98 -18.38 -23.17
CA ASN A 144 4.77 -19.49 -22.62
C ASN A 144 5.60 -19.11 -21.38
N GLU A 145 5.69 -17.81 -21.07
CA GLU A 145 6.46 -17.29 -19.94
C GLU A 145 5.52 -16.95 -18.78
N ILE A 146 6.08 -16.84 -17.57
CA ILE A 146 5.29 -16.50 -16.37
C ILE A 146 5.25 -14.97 -16.27
N TYR A 147 4.09 -14.40 -16.53
CA TYR A 147 3.84 -12.96 -16.41
C TYR A 147 3.12 -12.64 -15.10
N ASP A 148 3.39 -11.47 -14.56
CA ASP A 148 2.67 -10.91 -13.41
C ASP A 148 2.32 -9.45 -13.66
N ILE A 149 1.03 -9.15 -13.50
CA ILE A 149 0.50 -7.79 -13.58
C ILE A 149 0.33 -7.28 -12.16
N TYR A 150 1.32 -6.52 -11.73
CA TYR A 150 1.46 -6.09 -10.35
C TYR A 150 1.00 -4.63 -10.13
N GLY A 151 0.49 -3.97 -11.17
CA GLY A 151 0.05 -2.58 -11.11
C GLY A 151 -0.97 -2.26 -12.19
N ILE A 152 -2.17 -1.81 -11.80
CA ILE A 152 -3.16 -1.28 -12.74
C ILE A 152 -3.68 0.06 -12.22
N THR A 153 -3.63 1.07 -13.06
CA THR A 153 -4.13 2.42 -12.76
C THR A 153 -5.12 2.82 -13.84
N VAL A 154 -6.36 3.12 -13.46
CA VAL A 154 -7.38 3.66 -14.36
C VAL A 154 -7.65 5.10 -13.97
N ARG A 155 -7.54 6.02 -14.92
CA ARG A 155 -7.82 7.44 -14.76
C ARG A 155 -9.12 7.80 -15.45
N ARG A 156 -10.00 8.51 -14.74
CA ARG A 156 -11.14 9.23 -15.29
C ARG A 156 -10.77 10.69 -15.45
N HIS A 157 -10.92 11.23 -16.64
CA HIS A 157 -10.63 12.62 -16.98
C HIS A 157 -11.90 13.38 -17.33
N SER A 158 -12.03 14.60 -16.81
CA SER A 158 -13.12 15.48 -17.21
C SER A 158 -12.83 16.19 -18.53
N LEU A 159 -13.79 16.15 -19.46
CA LEU A 159 -13.71 16.90 -20.71
C LEU A 159 -13.95 18.40 -20.50
N LYS A 160 -14.46 18.80 -19.33
CA LYS A 160 -14.75 20.21 -19.00
C LYS A 160 -13.61 20.88 -18.24
N ASN A 161 -12.85 20.12 -17.46
CA ASN A 161 -11.74 20.65 -16.68
C ASN A 161 -10.61 19.62 -16.59
N SER A 162 -9.50 19.90 -17.29
CA SER A 162 -8.34 19.01 -17.40
C SER A 162 -7.67 18.68 -16.06
N ASN A 163 -7.91 19.50 -15.03
CA ASN A 163 -7.33 19.27 -13.72
C ASN A 163 -8.11 18.25 -12.90
N HIS A 164 -9.38 17.96 -13.25
CA HIS A 164 -10.23 17.02 -12.52
C HIS A 164 -9.97 15.60 -13.01
N ILE A 165 -9.07 14.91 -12.30
CA ILE A 165 -8.74 13.52 -12.58
C ILE A 165 -9.08 12.68 -11.36
N ILE A 166 -9.82 11.59 -11.56
CA ILE A 166 -9.99 10.57 -10.53
C ILE A 166 -9.12 9.37 -10.93
N VAL A 167 -8.27 8.92 -10.02
CA VAL A 167 -7.32 7.83 -10.22
C VAL A 167 -7.77 6.66 -9.35
N ALA A 168 -8.01 5.51 -9.96
CA ALA A 168 -8.30 4.27 -9.27
C ALA A 168 -7.16 3.28 -9.50
N HIS A 169 -6.53 2.82 -8.43
CA HIS A 169 -5.60 1.71 -8.47
C HIS A 169 -6.38 0.42 -8.32
N MET A 170 -6.10 -0.57 -9.16
CA MET A 170 -6.86 -1.80 -9.25
C MET A 170 -5.95 -3.02 -9.22
N ASN A 171 -6.49 -4.16 -8.79
CA ASN A 171 -5.86 -5.46 -8.98
C ASN A 171 -6.15 -6.02 -10.37
N ALA A 172 -5.55 -7.17 -10.73
CA ALA A 172 -5.76 -7.85 -12.01
C ALA A 172 -7.22 -8.27 -12.29
N LYS A 173 -8.07 -8.35 -11.25
CA LYS A 173 -9.52 -8.59 -11.38
C LYS A 173 -10.32 -7.29 -11.59
N LEU A 174 -9.63 -6.16 -11.71
CA LEU A 174 -10.19 -4.81 -11.87
C LEU A 174 -11.08 -4.37 -10.70
N GLU A 175 -10.76 -4.87 -9.50
CA GLU A 175 -11.32 -4.41 -8.23
C GLU A 175 -10.48 -3.24 -7.72
N ILE A 176 -11.15 -2.19 -7.22
CA ILE A 176 -10.47 -0.98 -6.72
C ILE A 176 -9.77 -1.29 -5.40
N LEU A 177 -8.46 -1.05 -5.33
CA LEU A 177 -7.62 -1.16 -4.14
C LEU A 177 -7.54 0.18 -3.38
N SER A 178 -7.41 1.28 -4.14
CA SER A 178 -7.43 2.65 -3.63
C SER A 178 -7.95 3.61 -4.70
N ILE A 179 -8.46 4.76 -4.26
CA ILE A 179 -8.97 5.81 -5.13
C ILE A 179 -8.52 7.18 -4.62
N ALA A 180 -8.07 8.01 -5.55
CA ALA A 180 -7.62 9.37 -5.29
C ALA A 180 -8.25 10.33 -6.28
N ILE A 181 -8.45 11.57 -5.86
CA ILE A 181 -8.91 12.65 -6.72
C ILE A 181 -7.85 13.73 -6.79
N ASN A 182 -7.51 14.16 -7.99
CA ASN A 182 -6.80 15.39 -8.25
C ASN A 182 -7.86 16.46 -8.53
N ASP A 183 -8.32 17.13 -7.48
CA ASP A 183 -9.33 18.20 -7.51
C ASP A 183 -9.20 19.00 -6.21
N SER A 184 -9.87 20.15 -6.11
CA SER A 184 -10.02 20.86 -4.85
C SER A 184 -10.86 20.04 -3.87
N ILE A 185 -10.19 19.44 -2.89
CA ILE A 185 -10.82 18.74 -1.77
C ILE A 185 -11.10 19.78 -0.68
N PRO A 186 -12.32 19.86 -0.13
CA PRO A 186 -12.61 20.72 1.02
C PRO A 186 -11.67 20.41 2.20
N ASP A 187 -11.17 21.43 2.88
CA ASP A 187 -10.18 21.29 3.97
C ASP A 187 -10.57 20.26 5.03
N ASN A 188 -11.86 20.14 5.36
CA ASN A 188 -12.37 19.16 6.31
C ASN A 188 -12.26 17.72 5.77
N GLU A 189 -12.60 17.48 4.50
CA GLU A 189 -12.43 16.17 3.86
C GLU A 189 -10.93 15.83 3.76
N GLN A 190 -10.08 16.79 3.39
CA GLN A 190 -8.64 16.59 3.26
C GLN A 190 -8.01 16.13 4.58
N LYS A 191 -8.38 16.75 5.71
CA LYS A 191 -7.89 16.36 7.05
C LYS A 191 -8.26 14.93 7.41
N ILE A 192 -9.46 14.48 7.04
CA ILE A 192 -9.90 13.09 7.27
C ILE A 192 -9.08 12.13 6.40
N LEU A 193 -8.84 12.49 5.14
CA LEU A 193 -8.13 11.64 4.19
C LEU A 193 -6.65 11.47 4.54
N SER A 194 -6.00 12.51 5.04
CA SER A 194 -4.58 12.48 5.44
C SER A 194 -4.35 11.98 6.86
N ALA A 195 -5.40 11.79 7.68
CA ALA A 195 -5.24 11.46 9.09
C ALA A 195 -4.45 10.16 9.32
N PHE A 196 -4.65 9.14 8.47
CA PHE A 196 -3.89 7.89 8.56
C PHE A 196 -2.38 8.07 8.32
N GLU A 197 -1.98 9.03 7.51
CA GLU A 197 -0.56 9.33 7.24
C GLU A 197 0.13 9.88 8.49
N GLY A 198 -0.59 10.61 9.34
CA GLY A 198 -0.08 11.10 10.61
C GLY A 198 -0.12 10.08 11.76
N MET A 199 -0.45 8.81 11.50
CA MET A 199 -0.45 7.75 12.51
C MET A 199 0.88 7.01 12.57
N TRP A 200 1.31 6.68 13.80
CA TRP A 200 2.47 5.84 14.09
C TRP A 200 2.14 4.85 15.20
N PHE A 201 2.60 3.60 15.06
CA PHE A 201 2.35 2.52 16.02
C PHE A 201 3.61 1.69 16.29
N ASP A 202 3.78 1.31 17.54
CA ASP A 202 4.86 0.42 17.99
C ASP A 202 4.40 -1.05 17.92
N ILE A 203 4.15 -1.55 16.70
CA ILE A 203 3.74 -2.94 16.48
C ILE A 203 5.00 -3.83 16.48
N PRO A 204 5.09 -4.84 17.36
CA PRO A 204 6.32 -5.60 17.54
C PRO A 204 6.57 -6.58 16.39
N THR A 205 7.84 -6.85 16.11
CA THR A 205 8.28 -7.75 15.02
C THR A 205 9.19 -8.86 15.56
N PRO A 206 9.32 -9.99 14.83
CA PRO A 206 10.22 -11.08 15.23
C PRO A 206 11.71 -10.81 14.90
N PHE A 207 11.99 -9.75 14.14
CA PHE A 207 13.29 -9.53 13.54
C PHE A 207 14.34 -9.03 14.54
N LYS A 208 15.61 -9.21 14.18
CA LYS A 208 16.76 -8.66 14.90
C LYS A 208 17.80 -8.11 13.92
N SER A 209 18.69 -7.27 14.44
CA SER A 209 19.82 -6.75 13.66
C SER A 209 20.66 -7.90 13.12
N GLY A 210 21.02 -7.84 11.84
CA GLY A 210 21.74 -8.87 11.10
C GLY A 210 20.85 -9.91 10.40
N ASP A 211 19.52 -9.89 10.59
CA ASP A 211 18.63 -10.75 9.81
C ASP A 211 18.66 -10.35 8.32
N ILE A 212 18.61 -11.34 7.43
CA ILE A 212 18.49 -11.13 5.98
C ILE A 212 17.00 -11.16 5.64
N LEU A 213 16.48 -10.01 5.22
CA LEU A 213 15.06 -9.82 4.95
C LEU A 213 14.87 -9.34 3.51
N CYS A 214 13.62 -9.38 3.05
CA CYS A 214 13.18 -8.69 1.86
C CYS A 214 11.88 -7.94 2.15
N LYS A 215 11.54 -6.99 1.28
CA LYS A 215 10.25 -6.30 1.30
C LYS A 215 9.30 -6.99 0.33
N GLY A 216 8.06 -7.18 0.77
CA GLY A 216 6.98 -7.58 -0.13
C GLY A 216 6.73 -6.56 -1.25
N HIS A 217 6.23 -7.02 -2.40
CA HIS A 217 5.85 -6.19 -3.55
C HIS A 217 5.07 -4.94 -3.15
N PHE A 218 5.50 -3.79 -3.62
CA PHE A 218 4.81 -2.51 -3.46
C PHE A 218 4.29 -2.05 -4.82
N TYR A 219 3.11 -1.44 -4.86
CA TYR A 219 2.66 -0.71 -6.05
C TYR A 219 3.46 0.59 -6.13
N ALA A 220 4.65 0.55 -6.73
CA ALA A 220 5.47 1.75 -6.89
C ALA A 220 5.55 2.19 -8.37
N ASP A 221 5.29 3.48 -8.59
CA ASP A 221 5.38 4.11 -9.90
C ASP A 221 6.83 4.44 -10.33
N THR A 222 7.81 4.38 -9.41
CA THR A 222 9.22 4.72 -9.65
C THR A 222 10.08 3.50 -9.97
N GLU A 223 11.09 3.68 -10.83
CA GLU A 223 12.04 2.62 -11.18
C GLU A 223 12.96 2.25 -10.00
N GLU A 224 13.24 3.16 -9.06
CA GLU A 224 14.02 2.85 -7.85
C GLU A 224 13.26 1.89 -6.93
N ALA A 225 11.96 2.12 -6.69
CA ALA A 225 11.15 1.26 -5.82
C ALA A 225 10.92 -0.14 -6.40
N LYS A 226 11.08 -0.32 -7.72
CA LYS A 226 11.07 -1.63 -8.40
C LYS A 226 12.36 -2.41 -8.20
N ARG A 227 13.51 -1.75 -7.99
CA ARG A 227 14.79 -2.43 -7.70
C ARG A 227 14.83 -2.98 -6.28
N GLU A 228 14.11 -2.36 -5.35
CA GLU A 228 14.05 -2.77 -3.94
C GLU A 228 13.08 -3.95 -3.69
N GLU A 229 12.38 -4.42 -4.71
CA GLU A 229 11.44 -5.54 -4.61
C GLU A 229 12.18 -6.89 -4.56
N MET A 230 11.95 -7.65 -3.49
CA MET A 230 12.49 -9.01 -3.29
C MET A 230 14.03 -9.11 -3.28
N GLU A 231 14.78 -8.01 -3.37
CA GLU A 231 16.21 -8.04 -3.14
C GLU A 231 16.49 -8.24 -1.65
N PRO A 232 17.31 -9.24 -1.28
CA PRO A 232 17.68 -9.44 0.11
C PRO A 232 18.54 -8.27 0.59
N PHE A 233 18.25 -7.81 1.79
CA PHE A 233 19.06 -6.82 2.50
C PHE A 233 19.32 -7.30 3.92
N ILE A 234 20.37 -6.75 4.53
CA ILE A 234 20.72 -7.03 5.93
C ILE A 234 20.08 -5.96 6.81
N LEU A 235 19.13 -6.35 7.66
CA LEU A 235 18.45 -5.43 8.57
C LEU A 235 19.41 -4.91 9.64
N CYS A 236 19.54 -3.60 9.76
CA CYS A 236 20.33 -2.97 10.82
C CYS A 236 19.46 -2.64 12.03
N ARG A 237 18.32 -1.98 11.78
CA ARG A 237 17.47 -1.40 12.81
C ARG A 237 16.05 -1.18 12.30
N ILE A 238 15.04 -1.39 13.14
CA ILE A 238 13.69 -0.85 12.92
C ILE A 238 13.52 0.40 13.79
N ASN A 239 12.80 1.42 13.30
CA ASN A 239 12.65 2.69 14.02
C ASN A 239 11.99 2.53 15.40
N THR A 240 11.17 1.50 15.59
CA THR A 240 10.56 1.11 16.86
C THR A 240 11.56 0.50 17.85
N TRP A 241 12.72 0.03 17.39
CA TRP A 241 13.75 -0.53 18.28
C TRP A 241 14.50 0.56 19.06
N ASN A 242 14.60 0.35 20.37
CA ASN A 242 15.43 1.08 21.32
C ASN A 242 15.30 2.61 21.24
N THR A 243 14.45 3.18 22.10
CA THR A 243 14.82 4.16 23.16
C THR A 243 13.55 4.79 23.71
N ASP A 244 13.35 4.77 25.03
CA ASP A 244 12.22 5.44 25.69
C ASP A 244 12.09 6.92 25.29
N LYS A 245 13.22 7.59 25.03
CA LYS A 245 13.25 8.97 24.54
C LYS A 245 12.72 9.15 23.12
N LYS A 246 13.18 8.32 22.16
CA LYS A 246 12.67 8.38 20.78
C LYS A 246 11.22 7.92 20.72
N ARG A 247 10.85 6.90 21.51
CA ARG A 247 9.47 6.43 21.61
C ARG A 247 8.53 7.52 22.13
N ASN A 248 8.91 8.25 23.19
CA ASN A 248 8.09 9.34 23.69
C ASN A 248 7.90 10.46 22.66
N PHE A 249 8.94 10.76 21.88
CA PHE A 249 8.83 11.67 20.74
C PHE A 249 7.88 11.12 19.67
N LEU A 250 8.03 9.87 19.24
CA LEU A 250 7.16 9.25 18.22
C LEU A 250 5.71 9.07 18.67
N LEU A 251 5.46 8.93 19.97
CA LEU A 251 4.11 8.94 20.52
C LEU A 251 3.43 10.31 20.40
N GLN A 252 4.19 11.40 20.31
CA GLN A 252 3.68 12.77 20.19
C GLN A 252 3.68 13.25 18.73
N ASP A 253 4.81 13.07 18.05
CA ASP A 253 5.10 13.69 16.75
C ASP A 253 5.33 12.67 15.63
N GLY A 254 5.32 11.37 15.93
CA GLY A 254 5.61 10.33 14.95
C GLY A 254 4.46 10.10 13.97
N ASP A 255 4.82 9.80 12.72
CA ASP A 255 3.89 9.54 11.63
C ASP A 255 4.24 8.27 10.82
N ILE A 256 3.59 8.08 9.67
CA ILE A 256 3.83 6.93 8.79
C ILE A 256 5.29 6.79 8.36
N THR A 257 6.03 7.89 8.16
CA THR A 257 7.42 7.85 7.72
C THR A 257 8.33 7.29 8.80
N ASP A 258 7.93 7.40 10.07
CA ASP A 258 8.62 6.79 11.20
C ASP A 258 8.38 5.27 11.33
N MET A 259 7.46 4.70 10.56
CA MET A 259 7.26 3.25 10.44
C MET A 259 8.36 2.58 9.58
N GLY A 260 9.52 3.20 9.40
CA GLY A 260 10.65 2.70 8.61
C GLY A 260 11.68 1.83 9.35
N PHE A 261 12.71 1.45 8.60
CA PHE A 261 13.85 0.65 9.03
C PHE A 261 15.13 1.08 8.31
N SER A 262 16.29 0.67 8.80
CA SER A 262 17.59 0.88 8.15
C SER A 262 18.22 -0.46 7.81
N ALA A 263 18.84 -0.57 6.65
CA ALA A 263 19.41 -1.81 6.14
C ALA A 263 20.66 -1.56 5.28
N PHE A 264 21.44 -2.61 5.04
CA PHE A 264 22.46 -2.66 4.00
C PHE A 264 21.94 -3.43 2.79
N TYR A 265 21.96 -2.80 1.64
CA TYR A 265 21.60 -3.37 0.33
C TYR A 265 22.86 -3.70 -0.44
N LEU A 266 22.79 -4.71 -1.31
CA LEU A 266 23.90 -5.08 -2.19
C LEU A 266 23.75 -4.35 -3.54
N GLU A 267 24.52 -3.29 -3.75
CA GLU A 267 24.58 -2.63 -5.06
C GLU A 267 25.45 -3.46 -6.00
N LYS A 268 24.89 -3.83 -7.15
CA LYS A 268 25.54 -4.62 -8.21
C LYS A 268 25.97 -3.75 -9.40
N ASP A 269 26.48 -2.55 -9.14
CA ASP A 269 27.01 -1.69 -10.20
C ASP A 269 28.46 -2.09 -10.54
N GLY A 270 28.63 -2.81 -11.65
CA GLY A 270 29.93 -3.24 -12.20
C GLY A 270 30.51 -4.51 -11.55
N ASP A 271 31.80 -4.77 -11.79
CA ASP A 271 32.50 -5.99 -11.34
C ASP A 271 32.80 -6.03 -9.83
N ASN A 272 32.47 -4.97 -9.08
CA ASN A 272 32.76 -4.84 -7.65
C ASN A 272 31.49 -4.56 -6.84
N PRO A 273 30.77 -5.59 -6.38
CA PRO A 273 29.59 -5.40 -5.56
C PRO A 273 29.94 -4.74 -4.22
N GLN A 274 29.12 -3.78 -3.78
CA GLN A 274 29.31 -3.04 -2.53
C GLN A 274 28.04 -3.05 -1.69
N PHE A 275 28.22 -3.00 -0.36
CA PHE A 275 27.10 -2.83 0.56
C PHE A 275 26.87 -1.33 0.80
N CYS A 276 25.66 -0.88 0.46
CA CYS A 276 25.24 0.50 0.66
C CYS A 276 24.18 0.57 1.76
N TRP A 277 24.38 1.51 2.68
CA TRP A 277 23.42 1.76 3.76
C TRP A 277 22.27 2.62 3.22
N ASN A 278 21.03 2.18 3.42
CA ASN A 278 19.85 2.95 3.05
C ASN A 278 18.72 2.81 4.08
N HIS A 279 17.78 3.76 4.05
CA HIS A 279 16.55 3.72 4.82
C HIS A 279 15.44 3.08 3.97
N GLY A 280 14.70 2.15 4.57
CA GLY A 280 13.52 1.54 3.96
C GLY A 280 12.24 1.95 4.68
N GLU A 281 11.16 2.01 3.94
CA GLU A 281 9.85 2.40 4.45
C GLU A 281 9.02 1.19 4.89
N TYR A 282 8.17 1.40 5.89
CA TYR A 282 7.11 0.50 6.36
C TYR A 282 7.58 -0.93 6.72
N TYR A 283 8.03 -1.11 7.96
CA TYR A 283 8.62 -2.35 8.45
C TYR A 283 7.64 -3.55 8.55
N LEU A 284 6.32 -3.31 8.46
CA LEU A 284 5.30 -4.36 8.58
C LEU A 284 5.15 -5.22 7.32
N ASP A 285 5.79 -4.81 6.21
CA ASP A 285 5.86 -5.57 4.97
C ASP A 285 7.11 -6.44 4.84
N LEU A 286 7.97 -6.46 5.86
CA LEU A 286 9.21 -7.22 5.83
C LEU A 286 8.96 -8.72 6.04
N GLU A 287 9.72 -9.55 5.33
CA GLU A 287 9.69 -10.99 5.44
C GLU A 287 11.11 -11.57 5.47
N TYR A 288 11.28 -12.74 6.08
CA TYR A 288 12.54 -13.47 5.97
C TYR A 288 12.83 -13.84 4.51
N TYR A 289 14.03 -13.54 4.05
CA TYR A 289 14.44 -13.97 2.71
C TYR A 289 14.77 -15.46 2.73
N GLU A 290 13.92 -16.27 2.10
CA GLU A 290 14.17 -17.70 1.95
C GLU A 290 15.12 -17.94 0.77
N ILE A 291 16.32 -18.47 1.06
CA ILE A 291 17.23 -18.94 0.02
C ILE A 291 16.77 -20.34 -0.36
N ASP A 292 16.16 -20.47 -1.53
CA ASP A 292 15.85 -21.77 -2.10
C ASP A 292 17.15 -22.41 -2.60
N PHE A 293 17.82 -23.15 -1.72
CA PHE A 293 18.93 -24.03 -2.10
C PHE A 293 18.32 -25.23 -2.80
N GLY A 294 18.01 -25.08 -4.10
CA GLY A 294 17.37 -26.10 -4.93
C GLY A 294 17.79 -27.51 -4.54
N ARG A 295 16.84 -28.27 -4.00
CA ARG A 295 16.97 -29.70 -3.69
C ARG A 295 16.49 -30.53 -4.87
#